data_AF-A0A1F9BP30-F1
#
_entry.id   AF-A0A1F9BP30-F1
#
_cell.length_a   1.000
_cell.length_b   1.000
_cell.length_c   1.000
_cell.angle_alpha   90.00
_cell.angle_beta   90.00
_cell.angle_gamma   90.00
#
_symmetry.space_group_name_H-M   'P 1'
#
loop_
_entity.id
_entity.type
_entity.pdbx_description
1 polymer ?
#
loop_
_entity_poly.entity_id
_entity_poly.type
_entity_poly.pdbx_seq_one_letter_code
_entity_poly.pdbx_strand_id
1 'polypeptide(L)' 'MGQILALVGMVLLLWGNLARQRARKQGKLATPEFIRQQRWLHAVAFGFVLVGLLLMWAKK' A
#
# COMPACT_ATOMS: atom_id res chain seq x y z
N MET A 1 -18.37 4.03 -5.95
CA MET A 1 -17.71 4.16 -4.63
C MET A 1 -16.67 3.07 -4.37
N GLY A 2 -16.97 1.77 -4.51
CA GLY A 2 -15.96 0.70 -4.32
C GLY A 2 -14.74 0.79 -5.25
N GLN A 3 -14.92 1.17 -6.52
CA GLN A 3 -13.83 1.41 -7.48
C GLN A 3 -12.88 2.55 -7.05
N ILE A 4 -13.41 3.62 -6.44
CA ILE A 4 -12.60 4.74 -5.95
C ILE A 4 -11.70 4.27 -4.81
N LEU A 5 -12.23 3.46 -3.88
CA LEU A 5 -11.44 2.86 -2.81
C LEU A 5 -10.35 1.90 -3.33
N ALA A 6 -10.68 1.08 -4.34
CA ALA A 6 -9.71 0.19 -4.97
C ALA A 6 -8.57 0.97 -5.65
N LEU A 7 -8.90 2.07 -6.34
CA LEU A 7 -7.92 2.98 -6.93
C LEU A 7 -7.00 3.61 -5.87
N VAL A 8 -7.56 4.06 -4.75
CA VAL A 8 -6.78 4.60 -3.62
C VAL A 8 -5.82 3.53 -3.06
N GLY A 9 -6.28 2.29 -2.87
CA GLY A 9 -5.44 1.18 -2.44
C GLY A 9 -4.29 0.89 -3.41
N MET A 10 -4.57 0.95 -4.72
CA MET A 10 -3.57 0.73 -5.77
C MET A 10 -2.54 1.87 -5.85
N VAL A 11 -2.97 3.12 -5.67
CA VAL A 11 -2.07 4.29 -5.59
C VAL A 11 -1.14 4.18 -4.39
N LEU A 12 -1.64 3.75 -3.22
CA LEU A 12 -0.82 3.52 -2.03
C LEU A 12 0.23 2.42 -2.24
N LEU A 13 -0.13 1.34 -2.94
CA LEU A 13 0.83 0.27 -3.30
C LEU A 13 1.91 0.76 -4.27
N LEU A 14 1.53 1.55 -5.28
CA LEU A 14 2.47 2.18 -6.22
C LEU A 14 3.43 3.12 -5.50
N TRP A 15 2.91 3.95 -4.60
CA TRP A 15 3.72 4.86 -3.78
C TRP A 15 4.69 4.08 -2.87
N GLY A 16 4.23 3.00 -2.26
CA GLY A 16 5.06 2.08 -1.48
C GLY A 16 6.18 1.45 -2.30
N ASN A 17 5.91 1.08 -3.56
CA ASN A 17 6.92 0.54 -4.48
C ASN A 17 7.94 1.58 -4.93
N LEU A 18 7.50 2.81 -5.22
CA LEU A 18 8.36 3.95 -5.52
C LEU A 18 9.26 4.31 -4.35
N ALA A 19 8.72 4.35 -3.12
CA ALA A 19 9.48 4.55 -1.89
C ALA A 19 10.53 3.44 -1.71
N ARG A 20 10.17 2.19 -1.99
CA ARG A 20 11.08 1.02 -2.01
C ARG A 20 12.22 1.18 -3.00
N GLN A 21 11.91 1.59 -4.24
CA GLN A 21 12.90 1.83 -5.29
C GLN A 21 13.83 2.99 -4.94
N ARG A 22 13.29 4.07 -4.35
CA ARG A 22 14.08 5.22 -3.91
C ARG A 22 15.01 4.84 -2.75
N ALA A 23 14.54 4.04 -1.79
CA ALA A 23 15.34 3.52 -0.69
C ALA A 23 16.41 2.52 -1.16
N ARG A 24 16.12 1.71 -2.18
CA ARG A 24 17.11 0.89 -2.91
C ARG A 24 18.25 1.75 -3.46
N LYS A 25 17.91 2.80 -4.21
CA LYS A 25 18.89 3.71 -4.81
C LYS A 25 19.71 4.49 -3.77
N GLN A 26 19.16 4.70 -2.57
CA GLN A 26 19.85 5.36 -1.46
C GLN A 26 20.59 4.41 -0.51
N GLY A 27 20.58 3.09 -0.76
CA GLY A 27 21.22 2.10 0.12
C GLY A 27 20.57 1.93 1.49
N LYS A 28 19.38 2.51 1.72
CA LYS A 28 18.67 2.52 3.02
C LYS A 28 17.73 1.33 3.24
N LEU A 29 17.75 0.33 2.36
CA LEU A 29 16.87 -0.84 2.46
C LEU A 29 17.02 -1.66 3.75
N ALA A 30 18.19 -1.59 4.39
CA ALA A 30 18.54 -2.43 5.53
C ALA A 30 18.23 -1.77 6.88
N THR A 31 17.73 -0.53 6.93
CA THR A 31 17.39 0.07 8.22
C THR A 31 16.12 -0.58 8.79
N PRO A 32 16.16 -1.08 10.04
CA PRO A 32 15.02 -1.76 10.65
C PRO A 32 13.78 -0.85 10.76
N GLU A 33 13.98 0.45 10.87
CA GLU A 33 12.91 1.45 10.83
C GLU A 33 12.19 1.48 9.49
N PHE A 34 12.93 1.42 8.37
CA PHE A 34 12.33 1.44 7.03
C PHE A 34 11.51 0.17 6.77
N ILE A 35 12.01 -0.99 7.20
CA ILE A 35 11.27 -2.26 7.10
C ILE A 35 9.97 -2.19 7.91
N ARG A 36 10.01 -1.68 9.15
CA ARG A 36 8.82 -1.51 9.99
C ARG A 36 7.81 -0.57 9.35
N GLN A 37 8.26 0.58 8.87
CA GLN A 37 7.42 1.60 8.23
C GLN A 37 6.78 1.08 6.93
N GLN A 38 7.56 0.35 6.13
CA GLN A 38 7.07 -0.25 4.90
C GLN A 38 6.08 -1.39 5.14
N ARG A 39 6.28 -2.18 6.21
CA ARG A 39 5.33 -3.23 6.62
C ARG A 39 4.01 -2.62 7.09
N TRP A 40 4.06 -1.52 7.84
CA TRP A 40 2.87 -0.74 8.23
C TRP A 40 2.15 -0.17 7.00
N LEU A 41 2.88 0.44 6.07
CA LEU A 41 2.33 0.93 4.79
C LEU A 41 1.67 -0.19 3.98
N HIS A 42 2.30 -1.37 3.90
CA HIS A 42 1.70 -2.52 3.23
C HIS A 42 0.44 -3.00 3.94
N ALA A 43 0.45 -3.11 5.27
CA ALA A 43 -0.72 -3.55 6.04
C ALA A 43 -1.91 -2.59 5.84
N VAL A 44 -1.66 -1.28 5.89
CA VAL A 44 -2.69 -0.25 5.66
C VAL A 44 -3.20 -0.29 4.22
N ALA A 45 -2.30 -0.36 3.24
CA ALA A 45 -2.69 -0.44 1.83
C ALA A 45 -3.50 -1.72 1.54
N PHE A 46 -3.10 -2.86 2.12
CA PHE A 46 -3.81 -4.12 1.98
C PHE A 46 -5.20 -4.05 2.63
N GLY A 47 -5.31 -3.42 3.81
CA GLY A 47 -6.60 -3.16 4.45
C GLY A 47 -7.53 -2.31 3.57
N PHE A 48 -7.02 -1.26 2.95
CA PHE A 48 -7.79 -0.43 2.01
C PHE A 48 -8.26 -1.21 0.77
N VAL A 49 -7.39 -2.04 0.20
CA VAL A 49 -7.75 -2.92 -0.92
C VAL A 49 -8.84 -3.91 -0.50
N LEU A 50 -8.69 -4.55 0.66
CA LEU A 50 -9.65 -5.54 1.17
C LEU A 50 -11.03 -4.90 1.40
N VAL A 51 -11.07 -3.75 2.08
CA VAL A 51 -12.31 -2.99 2.35
C VAL A 51 -12.94 -2.50 1.05
N GLY A 52 -12.14 -2.03 0.09
CA GLY A 52 -12.62 -1.64 -1.23
C GLY A 52 -13.26 -2.80 -1.99
N LEU A 53 -12.65 -3.99 -1.93
CA LEU A 53 -13.19 -5.21 -2.53
C LEU A 53 -14.49 -5.64 -1.85
N LEU A 54 -14.52 -5.61 -0.52
CA LEU A 54 -15.66 -6.00 0.30
C LEU A 54 -16.86 -5.07 0.05
N LEU A 55 -16.61 -3.76 -0.10
CA LEU A 55 -17.62 -2.78 -0.50
C LEU A 55 -18.13 -2.98 -1.93
N MET A 56 -17.30 -3.46 -2.86
CA MET A 56 -17.78 -3.83 -4.21
C MET A 56 -18.64 -5.09 -4.16
N TRP A 57 -18.27 -6.07 -3.33
CA TRP A 57 -19.04 -7.30 -3.16
C TRP A 57 -20.38 -7.04 -2.48
N ALA A 58 -20.41 -6.24 -1.41
CA ALA A 58 -21.62 -5.90 -0.66
C ALA A 58 -22.58 -4.96 -1.42
N LYS A 59 -22.11 -4.28 -2.48
CA LYS A 59 -22.94 -3.47 -3.38
C LYS A 59 -23.40 -4.22 -4.64
N LYS A 60 -23.03 -5.49 -4.79
CA LYS A 60 -23.52 -6.36 -5.86
C LYS A 60 -24.80 -7.06 -5.41
#